data_AF-A0A1Q3N5E2-F1
#
_entry.id   AF-A0A1Q3N5E2-F1
#
_cell.length_a   1.000
_cell.length_b   1.000
_cell.length_c   1.000
_cell.angle_alpha   90.00
_cell.angle_beta   90.00
_cell.angle_gamma   90.00
#
_symmetry.space_group_name_H-M   'P 1'
#
loop_
_entity.id
_entity.type
_entity.pdbx_description
1 polymer ?
#
loop_
_entity_poly.entity_id
_entity_poly.type
_entity_poly.pdbx_seq_one_letter_code
_entity_poly.pdbx_strand_id
1 'polypeptide(L)'
;MHTLSYPEDIKEQYKFAIEKAREDRDRYFSWIKNEIETAIALINKFDKIYVLGGLGSKLIKATPTFYNQFLATYTETGKDEIQEEELIQDDDEIEVLLEYAMNIATATPNTNKNIIPTQNDIDEIYEQLSKIKVNINFWELSADYPVGGNEFDHWLRTNIMQDTINVRGDGYHTHIQEVYKEVFAPFDGFLQQYYGFNSSDIFNTILKLDSLVYSKIGNPFGATQSHKRLTEWMDEVGQETIMNTMMETGKHFITQFAEANPDLQDPEAPENIIMHHLDNIESFDKVFWVIPKTDIEKQIFERLSTEFGANEIFYQPPKFKAFPLNDTLINLKPLIKEDDKYYHFSLNFAFRNIFKITEELIKSADTVYYENSFKGNSNSNSRDNYIEQKTKQQFERLIPTAKFYHSLEYSIVEKGQNKKTELDILGVSNDTIYIIEVKAGELNTKHRRGAIKGLKDRLKETINEGSYQCHRALKYIQENDNPTFDYIEAGTKKTLTINKTQIQSYFKISVTFEHFSSISANLKYLINSGVLSPDFKWTWIVSLYDLMIFADLIQSEVEFKEYLSNRIALYDRNDIQFSDEIDILGFYFQNHFPLGQEKEDEMMHIVNFKDEIEDYYTRTGVGMPFIDKPKKRND
;
A
#
# COMPACT_ATOMS: atom_id res chain seq x y z
N MET A 1 -5.18 -27.91 1.71
CA MET A 1 -6.16 -26.90 1.27
C MET A 1 -6.54 -26.08 2.49
N HIS A 2 -5.95 -24.89 2.66
CA HIS A 2 -6.44 -23.92 3.65
C HIS A 2 -7.70 -23.27 3.06
N THR A 3 -8.80 -24.02 3.08
CA THR A 3 -10.14 -23.49 2.80
C THR A 3 -10.70 -23.00 4.13
N LEU A 4 -11.08 -21.74 4.23
CA LEU A 4 -11.91 -21.29 5.36
C LEU A 4 -13.30 -21.92 5.22
N SER A 5 -13.48 -23.10 5.82
CA SER A 5 -14.80 -23.64 6.10
C SER A 5 -15.19 -23.16 7.50
N TYR A 6 -15.95 -22.07 7.56
CA TYR A 6 -16.57 -21.66 8.82
C TYR A 6 -17.51 -22.79 9.31
N PRO A 7 -17.49 -23.14 10.60
CA PRO A 7 -18.52 -23.98 11.20
C PRO A 7 -19.92 -23.47 10.81
N GLU A 8 -20.83 -24.38 10.48
CA GLU A 8 -22.14 -24.02 9.92
C GLU A 8 -22.97 -23.19 10.92
N ASP A 9 -22.82 -23.45 12.21
CA ASP A 9 -23.40 -22.66 13.30
C ASP A 9 -22.87 -21.23 13.34
N ILE A 10 -21.58 -21.00 13.05
CA ILE A 10 -21.00 -19.66 12.95
C ILE A 10 -21.57 -18.93 11.72
N LYS A 11 -21.70 -19.61 10.58
CA LYS A 11 -22.32 -19.02 9.38
C LYS A 11 -23.77 -18.62 9.63
N GLU A 12 -24.55 -19.49 10.29
CA GLU A 12 -25.93 -19.21 10.65
C GLU A 12 -26.04 -18.02 11.61
N GLN A 13 -25.18 -17.95 12.62
CA GLN A 13 -25.11 -16.80 13.54
C GLN A 13 -24.77 -15.50 12.80
N TYR A 14 -23.80 -15.54 11.89
CA TYR A 14 -23.39 -14.37 11.12
C TYR A 14 -24.50 -13.89 10.19
N LYS A 15 -25.17 -14.82 9.50
CA LYS A 15 -26.32 -14.54 8.65
C LYS A 15 -27.49 -13.95 9.44
N PHE A 16 -27.83 -14.56 10.58
CA PHE A 16 -28.86 -14.05 11.47
C PHE A 16 -28.55 -12.63 11.95
N ALA A 17 -27.29 -12.38 12.32
CA ALA A 17 -26.87 -11.05 12.75
C ALA A 17 -27.03 -10.02 11.62
N ILE A 18 -26.58 -10.33 10.39
CA ILE A 18 -26.71 -9.43 9.24
C ILE A 18 -28.19 -9.13 8.95
N GLU A 19 -29.04 -10.15 8.98
CA GLU A 19 -30.49 -10.00 8.79
C GLU A 19 -31.10 -9.08 9.86
N LYS A 20 -30.70 -9.24 11.13
CA LYS A 20 -31.14 -8.36 12.22
C LYS A 20 -30.63 -6.93 12.09
N ALA A 21 -29.39 -6.74 11.64
CA ALA A 21 -28.87 -5.41 11.37
C ALA A 21 -29.59 -4.73 10.19
N ARG A 22 -30.04 -5.52 9.20
CA ARG A 22 -30.83 -5.03 8.07
C ARG A 22 -32.25 -4.65 8.49
N GLU A 23 -32.89 -5.40 9.40
CA GLU A 23 -34.24 -5.11 9.92
C GLU A 23 -34.33 -3.72 10.61
N ASP A 24 -33.28 -3.30 11.33
CA ASP A 24 -33.26 -2.03 12.08
C ASP A 24 -31.93 -1.27 11.90
N ARG A 25 -31.61 -0.97 10.63
CA ARG A 25 -30.33 -0.38 10.23
C ARG A 25 -30.08 1.01 10.82
N ASP A 26 -31.13 1.80 11.03
CA ASP A 26 -31.03 3.15 11.60
C ASP A 26 -30.67 3.11 13.09
N ARG A 27 -31.22 2.16 13.86
CA ARG A 27 -30.80 1.93 15.24
C ARG A 27 -29.34 1.50 15.30
N TYR A 28 -28.93 0.58 14.43
CA TYR A 28 -27.55 0.10 14.38
C TYR A 28 -26.56 1.23 14.04
N PHE A 29 -26.91 2.07 13.07
CA PHE A 29 -26.14 3.26 12.73
C PHE A 29 -26.05 4.26 13.91
N SER A 30 -27.16 4.47 14.62
CA SER A 30 -27.20 5.33 15.80
C SER A 30 -26.35 4.79 16.94
N TRP A 31 -26.31 3.46 17.10
CA TRP A 31 -25.42 2.81 18.05
C TRP A 31 -23.95 3.03 17.69
N ILE A 32 -23.55 2.79 16.43
CA ILE A 32 -22.17 3.07 15.96
C ILE A 32 -21.78 4.52 16.23
N LYS A 33 -22.67 5.49 16.00
CA LYS A 33 -22.40 6.89 16.33
C LYS A 33 -22.12 7.11 17.80
N ASN A 34 -22.87 6.46 18.70
CA ASN A 34 -22.62 6.58 20.13
C ASN A 34 -21.25 6.00 20.50
N GLU A 35 -20.87 4.86 19.91
CA GLU A 35 -19.54 4.26 20.09
C GLU A 35 -18.42 5.21 19.60
N ILE A 36 -18.62 5.89 18.47
CA ILE A 36 -17.71 6.93 17.96
C ILE A 36 -17.61 8.11 18.93
N GLU A 37 -18.72 8.61 19.46
CA GLU A 37 -18.69 9.70 20.45
C GLU A 37 -17.98 9.26 21.75
N THR A 38 -18.11 8.00 22.16
CA THR A 38 -17.31 7.43 23.26
C THR A 38 -15.83 7.47 22.95
N ALA A 39 -15.40 7.02 21.76
CA ALA A 39 -13.99 7.08 21.36
C ALA A 39 -13.46 8.52 21.35
N ILE A 40 -14.23 9.46 20.82
CA ILE A 40 -13.90 10.90 20.83
C ILE A 40 -13.72 11.39 22.27
N ALA A 41 -14.62 11.02 23.18
CA ALA A 41 -14.54 11.43 24.59
C ALA A 41 -13.31 10.83 25.29
N LEU A 42 -13.03 9.55 25.07
CA LEU A 42 -11.86 8.86 25.65
C LEU A 42 -10.54 9.48 25.17
N ILE A 43 -10.40 9.70 23.85
CA ILE A 43 -9.18 10.31 23.28
C ILE A 43 -8.99 11.75 23.78
N ASN A 44 -10.07 12.53 23.88
CA ASN A 44 -9.99 13.92 24.32
C ASN A 44 -9.86 14.08 25.84
N LYS A 45 -10.01 13.02 26.65
CA LYS A 45 -9.85 13.07 28.12
C LYS A 45 -8.42 13.34 28.56
N PHE A 46 -7.45 12.99 27.71
CA PHE A 46 -6.02 13.00 28.01
C PHE A 46 -5.26 13.94 27.09
N ASP A 47 -3.98 14.11 27.39
CA ASP A 47 -3.04 14.67 26.45
C ASP A 47 -2.85 13.70 25.27
N LYS A 48 -3.19 14.19 24.09
CA LYS A 48 -3.26 13.39 22.86
C LYS A 48 -1.90 12.84 22.43
N ILE A 49 -0.79 13.47 22.82
CA ILE A 49 0.54 12.96 22.53
C ILE A 49 0.75 11.59 23.19
N TYR A 50 0.29 11.43 24.43
CA TYR A 50 0.44 10.18 25.18
C TYR A 50 -0.56 9.11 24.75
N VAL A 51 -1.77 9.51 24.35
CA VAL A 51 -2.75 8.57 23.76
C VAL A 51 -2.22 7.99 22.45
N LEU A 52 -1.79 8.85 21.52
CA LEU A 52 -1.23 8.41 20.24
C LEU A 52 0.08 7.66 20.44
N GLY A 53 0.89 8.04 21.42
CA GLY A 53 2.11 7.33 21.80
C GLY A 53 1.85 5.91 22.32
N GLY A 54 0.78 5.71 23.08
CA GLY A 54 0.37 4.37 23.53
C GLY A 54 0.03 3.43 22.39
N LEU A 55 -0.76 3.91 21.41
CA LEU A 55 -1.10 3.15 20.21
C LEU A 55 0.12 3.00 19.27
N GLY A 56 0.96 4.03 19.15
CA GLY A 56 2.24 3.96 18.42
C GLY A 56 3.20 2.94 19.03
N SER A 57 3.23 2.81 20.36
CA SER A 57 4.03 1.82 21.06
C SER A 57 3.57 0.40 20.75
N LYS A 58 2.25 0.15 20.75
CA LYS A 58 1.67 -1.13 20.28
C LYS A 58 2.07 -1.42 18.82
N LEU A 59 1.98 -0.43 17.93
CA LEU A 59 2.38 -0.59 16.53
C LEU A 59 3.86 -0.97 16.41
N ILE A 60 4.74 -0.33 17.18
CA ILE A 60 6.17 -0.67 17.18
C ILE A 60 6.39 -2.15 17.56
N LYS A 61 5.68 -2.65 18.57
CA LYS A 61 5.77 -4.05 19.01
C LYS A 61 5.25 -5.05 17.96
N ALA A 62 4.27 -4.62 17.15
CA ALA A 62 3.71 -5.40 16.06
C ALA A 62 4.45 -5.25 14.71
N THR A 63 5.44 -4.36 14.61
CA THR A 63 6.14 -4.09 13.34
C THR A 63 7.35 -5.02 13.17
N PRO A 64 7.49 -5.70 12.01
CA PRO A 64 8.72 -6.42 11.69
C PRO A 64 9.94 -5.50 11.68
N THR A 65 10.98 -5.90 12.41
CA THR A 65 12.29 -5.23 12.42
C THR A 65 13.37 -6.26 12.16
N PHE A 66 14.57 -5.82 11.77
CA PHE A 66 15.71 -6.74 11.64
C PHE A 66 15.91 -7.56 12.93
N TYR A 67 15.74 -6.94 14.10
CA TYR A 67 15.97 -7.59 15.39
C TYR A 67 14.96 -8.70 15.70
N ASN A 68 13.65 -8.42 15.63
CA ASN A 68 12.65 -9.45 15.95
C ASN A 68 12.61 -10.57 14.90
N GLN A 69 12.87 -10.26 13.62
CA GLN A 69 13.02 -11.27 12.56
C GLN A 69 14.26 -12.14 12.79
N PHE A 70 15.38 -11.54 13.21
CA PHE A 70 16.58 -12.29 13.58
C PHE A 70 16.32 -13.21 14.77
N LEU A 71 15.70 -12.72 15.84
CA LEU A 71 15.36 -13.54 17.01
C LEU A 71 14.43 -14.70 16.65
N ALA A 72 13.43 -14.49 15.80
CA ALA A 72 12.52 -15.54 15.34
C ALA A 72 13.29 -16.72 14.71
N THR A 73 14.33 -16.45 13.90
CA THR A 73 15.19 -17.51 13.33
C THR A 73 16.06 -18.22 14.37
N TYR A 74 16.41 -17.55 15.46
CA TYR A 74 17.25 -18.11 16.53
C TYR A 74 16.48 -19.12 17.42
N THR A 75 15.15 -18.96 17.54
CA THR A 75 14.27 -19.83 18.35
C THR A 75 14.21 -21.30 17.89
N GLU A 76 14.69 -21.64 16.68
CA GLU A 76 14.82 -23.04 16.25
C GLU A 76 16.00 -23.76 16.92
N THR A 77 16.92 -23.05 17.59
CA THR A 77 18.17 -23.64 18.13
C THR A 77 18.43 -23.39 19.63
N GLY A 78 17.75 -22.45 20.29
CA GLY A 78 17.98 -22.16 21.72
C GLY A 78 16.88 -21.33 22.40
N LYS A 79 15.74 -21.97 22.72
CA LYS A 79 14.52 -21.30 23.24
C LYS A 79 14.59 -20.73 24.67
N ASP A 80 15.61 -21.07 25.46
CA ASP A 80 15.58 -20.79 26.90
C ASP A 80 16.06 -19.37 27.30
N GLU A 81 16.51 -18.54 26.35
CA GLU A 81 17.13 -17.22 26.64
C GLU A 81 16.37 -16.00 26.08
N ILE A 82 15.34 -16.18 25.23
CA ILE A 82 14.59 -15.06 24.59
C ILE A 82 13.29 -14.80 25.35
N GLN A 83 13.03 -13.56 25.74
CA GLN A 83 11.77 -13.20 26.39
C GLN A 83 10.66 -13.01 25.34
N GLU A 84 9.43 -13.39 25.66
CA GLU A 84 8.28 -13.30 24.72
C GLU A 84 8.03 -11.85 24.26
N GLU A 85 8.34 -10.86 25.10
CA GLU A 85 8.28 -9.43 24.78
C GLU A 85 9.30 -8.95 23.74
N GLU A 86 10.34 -9.75 23.44
CA GLU A 86 11.34 -9.45 22.40
C GLU A 86 10.93 -9.96 21.01
N LEU A 87 9.90 -10.81 20.95
CA LEU A 87 9.31 -11.29 19.71
C LEU A 87 8.28 -10.29 19.18
N ILE A 88 7.96 -10.41 17.89
CA ILE A 88 6.87 -9.64 17.29
C ILE A 88 5.55 -9.99 17.97
N GLN A 89 4.75 -8.97 18.31
CA GLN A 89 3.43 -9.15 18.91
C GLN A 89 2.38 -9.04 17.81
N ASP A 90 1.67 -10.14 17.53
CA ASP A 90 0.67 -10.17 16.45
C ASP A 90 -0.49 -9.21 16.77
N ASP A 91 -0.62 -8.18 15.95
CA ASP A 91 -1.73 -7.24 15.98
C ASP A 91 -1.95 -6.68 14.56
N ASP A 92 -2.82 -7.35 13.80
CA ASP A 92 -3.11 -6.99 12.41
C ASP A 92 -3.99 -5.72 12.30
N GLU A 93 -4.51 -5.19 13.42
CA GLU A 93 -5.41 -4.03 13.40
C GLU A 93 -4.72 -2.72 13.80
N ILE A 94 -3.67 -2.78 14.62
CA ILE A 94 -3.10 -1.59 15.29
C ILE A 94 -2.72 -0.46 14.34
N GLU A 95 -2.18 -0.76 13.15
CA GLU A 95 -1.83 0.26 12.16
C GLU A 95 -3.08 1.08 11.75
N VAL A 96 -4.19 0.39 11.45
CA VAL A 96 -5.46 1.01 11.07
C VAL A 96 -6.09 1.76 12.25
N LEU A 97 -6.03 1.17 13.45
CA LEU A 97 -6.62 1.78 14.65
C LEU A 97 -5.86 3.04 15.08
N LEU A 98 -4.53 3.04 14.98
CA LEU A 98 -3.71 4.22 15.21
C LEU A 98 -4.02 5.32 14.19
N GLU A 99 -4.14 5.00 12.90
CA GLU A 99 -4.55 5.97 11.88
C GLU A 99 -5.92 6.59 12.22
N TYR A 100 -6.88 5.77 12.65
CA TYR A 100 -8.20 6.27 13.06
C TYR A 100 -8.12 7.15 14.32
N ALA A 101 -7.31 6.77 15.31
CA ALA A 101 -7.06 7.58 16.49
C ALA A 101 -6.39 8.92 16.14
N MET A 102 -5.41 8.93 15.23
CA MET A 102 -4.76 10.15 14.74
C MET A 102 -5.78 11.08 14.06
N ASN A 103 -6.68 10.53 13.25
CA ASN A 103 -7.76 11.29 12.63
C ASN A 103 -8.67 11.96 13.67
N ILE A 104 -9.12 11.22 14.69
CA ILE A 104 -9.94 11.77 15.78
C ILE A 104 -9.17 12.81 16.59
N ALA A 105 -7.93 12.49 16.99
CA ALA A 105 -7.10 13.34 17.84
C ALA A 105 -6.81 14.70 17.16
N THR A 106 -6.48 14.68 15.87
CA THR A 106 -6.15 15.89 15.09
C THR A 106 -7.36 16.71 14.68
N ALA A 107 -8.59 16.19 14.83
CA ALA A 107 -9.81 16.92 14.50
C ALA A 107 -10.22 17.98 15.54
N THR A 108 -9.64 17.95 16.74
CA THR A 108 -9.88 18.95 17.80
C THR A 108 -8.57 19.39 18.47
N PRO A 109 -8.51 20.56 19.12
CA PRO A 109 -7.30 21.01 19.84
C PRO A 109 -6.89 20.07 20.98
N ASN A 110 -5.60 20.07 21.37
CA ASN A 110 -5.11 19.33 22.53
C ASN A 110 -5.28 20.16 23.81
N THR A 111 -6.46 20.12 24.42
CA THR A 111 -6.79 20.99 25.57
C THR A 111 -6.36 20.44 26.93
N ASN A 112 -6.16 19.13 27.05
CA ASN A 112 -5.88 18.44 28.31
C ASN A 112 -4.39 18.11 28.47
N LYS A 113 -3.53 19.10 28.20
CA LYS A 113 -2.07 18.94 28.26
C LYS A 113 -1.60 18.39 29.60
N ASN A 114 -0.65 17.46 29.56
CA ASN A 114 -0.06 16.77 30.72
C ASN A 114 -1.02 15.88 31.53
N ILE A 115 -2.24 15.62 31.08
CA ILE A 115 -3.09 14.57 31.66
C ILE A 115 -2.70 13.25 30.99
N ILE A 116 -1.82 12.49 31.64
CA ILE A 116 -1.25 11.25 31.09
C ILE A 116 -2.23 10.08 31.30
N PRO A 117 -2.54 9.27 30.26
CA PRO A 117 -3.38 8.08 30.40
C PRO A 117 -2.65 6.96 31.15
N THR A 118 -3.41 6.08 31.79
CA THR A 118 -2.87 4.78 32.26
C THR A 118 -2.87 3.75 31.13
N GLN A 119 -2.20 2.61 31.33
CA GLN A 119 -2.24 1.51 30.37
C GLN A 119 -3.69 1.03 30.13
N ASN A 120 -4.50 0.95 31.18
CA ASN A 120 -5.92 0.60 31.06
C ASN A 120 -6.71 1.61 30.22
N ASP A 121 -6.40 2.91 30.31
CA ASP A 121 -7.06 3.92 29.47
C ASP A 121 -6.67 3.76 27.99
N ILE A 122 -5.41 3.40 27.70
CA ILE A 122 -4.94 3.13 26.33
C ILE A 122 -5.64 1.87 25.78
N ASP A 123 -5.74 0.81 26.58
CA ASP A 123 -6.41 -0.43 26.19
C ASP A 123 -7.92 -0.21 25.98
N GLU A 124 -8.58 0.59 26.83
CA GLU A 124 -9.99 0.98 26.64
C GLU A 124 -10.19 1.75 25.31
N ILE A 125 -9.29 2.67 24.98
CA ILE A 125 -9.31 3.38 23.69
C ILE A 125 -9.12 2.39 22.53
N TYR A 126 -8.14 1.49 22.62
CA TYR A 126 -7.88 0.48 21.60
C TYR A 126 -9.12 -0.40 21.36
N GLU A 127 -9.70 -0.96 22.42
CA GLU A 127 -10.89 -1.81 22.35
C GLU A 127 -12.08 -1.06 21.75
N GLN A 128 -12.26 0.21 22.12
CA GLN A 128 -13.33 1.04 21.59
C GLN A 128 -13.17 1.32 20.08
N LEU A 129 -11.94 1.54 19.61
CA LEU A 129 -11.64 1.74 18.19
C LEU A 129 -11.83 0.44 17.38
N SER A 130 -11.33 -0.69 17.88
CA SER A 130 -11.51 -2.01 17.26
C SER A 130 -13.00 -2.37 17.16
N LYS A 131 -13.76 -2.14 18.24
CA LYS A 131 -15.22 -2.30 18.25
C LYS A 131 -15.88 -1.45 17.16
N ILE A 132 -15.51 -0.19 16.99
CA ILE A 132 -16.08 0.66 15.92
C ILE A 132 -15.76 0.07 14.54
N LYS A 133 -14.50 -0.31 14.28
CA LYS A 133 -14.05 -0.89 13.01
C LYS A 133 -14.88 -2.12 12.62
N VAL A 134 -15.00 -3.08 13.54
CA VAL A 134 -15.77 -4.33 13.32
C VAL A 134 -17.24 -4.01 13.02
N ASN A 135 -17.86 -3.12 13.79
CA ASN A 135 -19.28 -2.81 13.64
C ASN A 135 -19.62 -2.01 12.39
N ILE A 136 -18.70 -1.17 11.91
CA ILE A 136 -18.87 -0.46 10.63
C ILE A 136 -18.81 -1.43 9.46
N ASN A 137 -17.84 -2.36 9.45
CA ASN A 137 -17.76 -3.40 8.43
C ASN A 137 -19.07 -4.19 8.35
N PHE A 138 -19.61 -4.57 9.50
CA PHE A 138 -20.87 -5.29 9.58
C PHE A 138 -22.10 -4.47 9.13
N TRP A 139 -22.15 -3.18 9.49
CA TRP A 139 -23.21 -2.27 9.06
C TRP A 139 -23.21 -1.95 7.56
N GLU A 140 -22.04 -1.96 6.92
CA GLU A 140 -21.94 -1.84 5.47
C GLU A 140 -22.40 -3.11 4.77
N LEU A 141 -22.01 -4.29 5.27
CA LEU A 141 -22.47 -5.58 4.73
C LEU A 141 -23.99 -5.74 4.80
N SER A 142 -24.63 -5.22 5.85
CA SER A 142 -26.09 -5.28 6.02
C SER A 142 -26.88 -4.32 5.14
N ALA A 143 -26.23 -3.39 4.44
CA ALA A 143 -26.91 -2.43 3.58
C ALA A 143 -27.74 -3.11 2.47
N ASP A 144 -28.82 -2.46 2.08
CA ASP A 144 -29.60 -2.85 0.90
C ASP A 144 -28.76 -2.70 -0.36
N TYR A 145 -29.17 -3.42 -1.40
CA TYR A 145 -28.56 -3.27 -2.72
C TYR A 145 -28.62 -1.82 -3.18
N PRO A 146 -27.57 -1.33 -3.85
CA PRO A 146 -27.57 0.03 -4.35
C PRO A 146 -28.79 0.31 -5.24
N VAL A 147 -29.31 1.54 -5.21
CA VAL A 147 -30.52 1.91 -5.96
C VAL A 147 -30.33 1.61 -7.46
N GLY A 148 -31.17 0.73 -8.00
CA GLY A 148 -31.10 0.28 -9.39
C GLY A 148 -29.95 -0.70 -9.69
N GLY A 149 -29.27 -1.21 -8.67
CA GLY A 149 -28.21 -2.21 -8.76
C GLY A 149 -28.66 -3.61 -8.35
N ASN A 150 -27.69 -4.53 -8.28
CA ASN A 150 -27.88 -5.93 -7.92
C ASN A 150 -26.93 -6.37 -6.79
N GLU A 151 -26.95 -7.67 -6.44
CA GLU A 151 -26.08 -8.23 -5.40
C GLU A 151 -24.58 -8.10 -5.73
N PHE A 152 -24.20 -8.11 -7.01
CA PHE A 152 -22.81 -7.92 -7.44
C PHE A 152 -22.36 -6.47 -7.33
N ASP A 153 -23.28 -5.52 -7.53
CA ASP A 153 -23.04 -4.11 -7.23
C ASP A 153 -22.87 -3.87 -5.72
N HIS A 154 -23.63 -4.60 -4.90
CA HIS A 154 -23.46 -4.60 -3.44
C HIS A 154 -22.10 -5.19 -3.05
N TRP A 155 -21.75 -6.38 -3.56
CA TRP A 155 -20.44 -7.01 -3.34
C TRP A 155 -19.30 -6.09 -3.72
N LEU A 156 -19.37 -5.45 -4.90
CA LEU A 156 -18.35 -4.53 -5.38
C LEU A 156 -18.18 -3.32 -4.46
N ARG A 157 -19.30 -2.72 -4.04
CA ARG A 157 -19.29 -1.60 -3.10
C ARG A 157 -18.66 -2.00 -1.77
N THR A 158 -19.10 -3.11 -1.17
CA THR A 158 -18.64 -3.52 0.16
C THR A 158 -17.18 -3.95 0.12
N ASN A 159 -16.72 -4.63 -0.94
CA ASN A 159 -15.30 -5.02 -1.08
C ASN A 159 -14.38 -3.80 -1.11
N ILE A 160 -14.67 -2.78 -1.93
CA ILE A 160 -13.83 -1.56 -1.96
C ILE A 160 -13.80 -0.85 -0.61
N MET A 161 -14.94 -0.78 0.09
CA MET A 161 -15.01 -0.14 1.40
C MET A 161 -14.23 -0.94 2.45
N GLN A 162 -14.35 -2.27 2.44
CA GLN A 162 -13.62 -3.15 3.35
C GLN A 162 -12.11 -3.11 3.08
N ASP A 163 -11.69 -3.15 1.81
CA ASP A 163 -10.30 -3.01 1.42
C ASP A 163 -9.72 -1.67 1.91
N THR A 164 -10.45 -0.56 1.70
CA THR A 164 -10.04 0.76 2.19
C THR A 164 -9.92 0.82 3.73
N ILE A 165 -10.82 0.16 4.46
CA ILE A 165 -10.80 0.15 5.93
C ILE A 165 -9.65 -0.71 6.44
N ASN A 166 -9.40 -1.88 5.85
CA ASN A 166 -8.60 -2.93 6.47
C ASN A 166 -7.20 -3.13 5.85
N VAL A 167 -6.97 -2.69 4.61
CA VAL A 167 -5.73 -2.98 3.86
C VAL A 167 -4.86 -1.73 3.76
N ARG A 168 -3.54 -1.90 3.89
CA ARG A 168 -2.55 -0.82 3.79
C ARG A 168 -1.38 -1.22 2.89
N GLY A 169 -1.05 -0.33 1.97
CA GLY A 169 0.06 -0.47 1.02
C GLY A 169 -0.34 -1.17 -0.27
N ASP A 170 0.27 -0.72 -1.38
CA ASP A 170 -0.01 -1.24 -2.73
C ASP A 170 1.09 -2.17 -3.25
N GLY A 171 2.19 -2.31 -2.50
CA GLY A 171 3.35 -3.12 -2.88
C GLY A 171 4.43 -3.16 -1.80
N TYR A 172 5.42 -4.03 -1.96
CA TYR A 172 6.53 -4.18 -1.02
C TYR A 172 7.49 -2.98 -1.05
N HIS A 173 8.15 -2.71 0.08
CA HIS A 173 8.96 -1.51 0.30
C HIS A 173 10.00 -1.24 -0.82
N THR A 174 10.68 -2.29 -1.28
CA THR A 174 11.68 -2.22 -2.36
C THR A 174 11.05 -1.80 -3.69
N HIS A 175 9.88 -2.34 -4.03
CA HIS A 175 9.14 -1.99 -5.25
C HIS A 175 8.62 -0.55 -5.18
N ILE A 176 8.04 -0.15 -4.04
CA ILE A 176 7.58 1.23 -3.81
C ILE A 176 8.74 2.21 -3.97
N GLN A 177 9.90 1.91 -3.37
CA GLN A 177 11.11 2.74 -3.50
C GLN A 177 11.57 2.87 -4.96
N GLU A 178 11.62 1.77 -5.71
CA GLU A 178 12.05 1.76 -7.10
C GLU A 178 11.13 2.63 -7.96
N VAL A 179 9.83 2.37 -7.89
CA VAL A 179 8.82 3.12 -8.66
C VAL A 179 8.80 4.59 -8.25
N TYR A 180 8.90 4.91 -6.96
CA TYR A 180 8.90 6.29 -6.48
C TYR A 180 10.06 7.09 -7.06
N LYS A 181 11.29 6.56 -6.96
CA LYS A 181 12.48 7.23 -7.46
C LYS A 181 12.39 7.49 -8.96
N GLU A 182 11.92 6.51 -9.72
CA GLU A 182 11.83 6.65 -11.17
C GLU A 182 10.70 7.59 -11.62
N VAL A 183 9.55 7.59 -10.95
CA VAL A 183 8.41 8.49 -11.26
C VAL A 183 8.73 9.94 -10.97
N PHE A 184 9.37 10.23 -9.83
CA PHE A 184 9.52 11.61 -9.36
C PHE A 184 10.86 12.27 -9.71
N ALA A 185 11.93 11.51 -9.99
CA ALA A 185 13.22 12.08 -10.39
C ALA A 185 13.15 13.06 -11.57
N PRO A 186 12.34 12.85 -12.63
CA PRO A 186 12.19 13.82 -13.71
C PRO A 186 11.64 15.20 -13.27
N PHE A 187 11.02 15.27 -12.09
CA PHE A 187 10.39 16.46 -11.52
C PHE A 187 11.24 17.10 -10.40
N ASP A 188 12.45 16.59 -10.13
CA ASP A 188 13.34 17.10 -9.09
C ASP A 188 13.68 18.58 -9.28
N GLY A 189 13.95 19.02 -10.52
CA GLY A 189 14.22 20.42 -10.82
C GLY A 189 13.04 21.34 -10.50
N PHE A 190 11.82 20.87 -10.72
CA PHE A 190 10.60 21.62 -10.40
C PHE A 190 10.42 21.73 -8.87
N LEU A 191 10.54 20.61 -8.15
CA LEU A 191 10.45 20.61 -6.69
C LEU A 191 11.54 21.49 -6.07
N GLN A 192 12.78 21.40 -6.55
CA GLN A 192 13.91 22.20 -6.06
C GLN A 192 13.66 23.70 -6.24
N GLN A 193 13.10 24.10 -7.39
CA GLN A 193 12.78 25.50 -7.67
C GLN A 193 11.69 26.06 -6.74
N TYR A 194 10.64 25.28 -6.46
CA TYR A 194 9.49 25.75 -5.69
C TYR A 194 9.67 25.62 -4.18
N TYR A 195 10.36 24.57 -3.73
CA TYR A 195 10.42 24.20 -2.32
C TYR A 195 11.83 24.13 -1.75
N GLY A 196 12.87 24.25 -2.58
CA GLY A 196 14.26 24.16 -2.11
C GLY A 196 14.73 22.73 -1.79
N PHE A 197 13.94 21.71 -2.15
CA PHE A 197 14.25 20.30 -2.00
C PHE A 197 13.65 19.48 -3.15
N ASN A 198 14.14 18.27 -3.38
CA ASN A 198 13.72 17.38 -4.47
C ASN A 198 13.06 16.08 -3.96
N SER A 199 12.69 15.16 -4.86
CA SER A 199 12.02 13.90 -4.47
C SER A 199 12.90 12.96 -3.65
N SER A 200 14.22 12.96 -3.89
CA SER A 200 15.16 12.18 -3.09
C SER A 200 15.26 12.72 -1.65
N ASP A 201 15.20 14.04 -1.47
CA ASP A 201 15.18 14.66 -0.14
C ASP A 201 13.90 14.26 0.64
N ILE A 202 12.74 14.28 -0.03
CA ILE A 202 11.46 13.82 0.55
C ILE A 202 11.57 12.36 0.99
N PHE A 203 12.04 11.49 0.09
CA PHE A 203 12.21 10.06 0.35
C PHE A 203 13.12 9.79 1.54
N ASN A 204 14.33 10.36 1.53
CA ASN A 204 15.32 10.15 2.57
C ASN A 204 14.84 10.70 3.92
N THR A 205 14.15 11.84 3.92
CA THR A 205 13.56 12.43 5.13
C THR A 205 12.49 11.50 5.73
N ILE A 206 11.59 10.96 4.89
CA ILE A 206 10.54 10.04 5.34
C ILE A 206 11.12 8.73 5.90
N LEU A 207 12.09 8.11 5.22
CA LEU A 207 12.73 6.88 5.72
C LEU A 207 13.44 7.08 7.06
N LYS A 208 13.94 8.29 7.32
CA LYS A 208 14.63 8.63 8.57
C LYS A 208 13.68 8.77 9.75
N LEU A 209 12.39 9.08 9.53
CA LEU A 209 11.41 9.28 10.61
C LEU A 209 11.33 8.07 11.55
N ASP A 210 11.20 6.87 10.99
CA ASP A 210 11.12 5.63 11.77
C ASP A 210 12.42 5.41 12.56
N SER A 211 13.58 5.63 11.95
CA SER A 211 14.89 5.52 12.62
C SER A 211 15.03 6.50 13.79
N LEU A 212 14.50 7.73 13.67
CA LEU A 212 14.48 8.70 14.76
C LEU A 212 13.67 8.17 15.95
N VAL A 213 12.51 7.57 15.73
CA VAL A 213 11.71 6.95 16.80
C VAL A 213 12.46 5.76 17.40
N TYR A 214 12.93 4.81 16.57
CA TYR A 214 13.65 3.62 17.03
C TYR A 214 14.90 3.95 17.86
N SER A 215 15.63 5.03 17.52
CA SER A 215 16.85 5.44 18.22
C SER A 215 16.69 5.77 19.71
N LYS A 216 15.45 5.84 20.19
CA LYS A 216 15.10 6.13 21.59
C LYS A 216 14.59 4.91 22.36
N ILE A 217 14.50 3.75 21.71
CA ILE A 217 13.92 2.53 22.31
C ILE A 217 15.00 1.68 22.96
N GLY A 218 14.80 1.32 24.22
CA GLY A 218 15.73 0.53 25.04
C GLY A 218 15.81 -0.95 24.66
N ASN A 219 16.26 -1.26 23.45
CA ASN A 219 16.59 -2.61 23.00
C ASN A 219 17.81 -2.58 22.03
N PRO A 220 18.40 -3.74 21.65
CA PRO A 220 19.57 -3.77 20.78
C PRO A 220 19.38 -3.09 19.43
N PHE A 221 18.18 -3.15 18.85
CA PHE A 221 17.86 -2.44 17.60
C PHE A 221 17.90 -0.92 17.79
N GLY A 222 17.23 -0.41 18.82
CA GLY A 222 17.22 1.02 19.13
C GLY A 222 18.60 1.54 19.49
N ALA A 223 19.41 0.77 20.22
CA ALA A 223 20.81 1.10 20.48
C ALA A 223 21.63 1.22 19.18
N THR A 224 21.38 0.34 18.20
CA THR A 224 22.01 0.42 16.87
C THR A 224 21.60 1.69 16.12
N GLN A 225 20.31 2.04 16.14
CA GLN A 225 19.82 3.27 15.52
C GLN A 225 20.36 4.54 16.22
N SER A 226 20.48 4.50 17.54
CA SER A 226 21.08 5.59 18.33
C SER A 226 22.57 5.76 18.02
N HIS A 227 23.31 4.65 17.94
CA HIS A 227 24.72 4.66 17.54
C HIS A 227 24.91 5.18 16.11
N LYS A 228 24.01 4.84 15.19
CA LYS A 228 24.01 5.41 13.83
C LYS A 228 23.86 6.94 13.87
N ARG A 229 22.90 7.46 14.65
CA ARG A 229 22.73 8.92 14.84
C ARG A 229 23.98 9.59 15.40
N LEU A 230 24.65 8.96 16.38
CA LEU A 230 25.89 9.45 16.95
C LEU A 230 27.01 9.50 15.89
N THR A 231 27.17 8.43 15.11
CA THR A 231 28.20 8.34 14.07
C THR A 231 28.00 9.41 13.00
N GLU A 232 26.77 9.57 12.50
CA GLU A 232 26.42 10.64 11.56
C GLU A 232 26.75 12.03 12.12
N TRP A 233 26.38 12.29 13.38
CA TRP A 233 26.68 13.57 14.04
C TRP A 233 28.20 13.79 14.19
N MET A 234 28.96 12.74 14.54
CA MET A 234 30.41 12.84 14.65
C MET A 234 31.08 13.15 13.31
N ASP A 235 30.60 12.54 12.24
CA ASP A 235 31.07 12.79 10.87
C ASP A 235 30.73 14.22 10.40
N GLU A 236 29.53 14.71 10.72
CA GLU A 236 29.06 16.06 10.39
C GLU A 236 29.84 17.16 11.14
N VAL A 237 30.06 17.00 12.45
CA VAL A 237 30.74 18.01 13.28
C VAL A 237 32.26 17.97 13.10
N GLY A 238 32.81 16.78 12.86
CA GLY A 238 34.24 16.53 12.71
C GLY A 238 34.98 16.35 14.03
N GLN A 239 35.88 15.38 14.08
CA GLN A 239 36.61 14.97 15.30
C GLN A 239 37.40 16.12 15.95
N GLU A 240 38.02 17.00 15.15
CA GLU A 240 38.79 18.14 15.66
C GLU A 240 37.90 19.11 16.42
N THR A 241 36.73 19.47 15.87
CA THR A 241 35.75 20.35 16.51
C THR A 241 35.25 19.76 17.83
N ILE A 242 34.93 18.46 17.84
CA ILE A 242 34.46 17.75 19.04
C ILE A 242 35.52 17.77 20.14
N MET A 243 36.78 17.50 19.76
CA MET A 243 37.91 17.48 20.68
C MET A 243 38.23 18.88 21.23
N ASN A 244 38.23 19.91 20.37
CA ASN A 244 38.43 21.30 20.79
C ASN A 244 37.35 21.72 21.80
N THR A 245 36.08 21.44 21.49
CA THR A 245 34.95 21.72 22.40
C THR A 245 35.11 20.98 23.73
N MET A 246 35.57 19.73 23.70
CA MET A 246 35.85 18.95 24.91
C MET A 246 36.96 19.58 25.76
N MET A 247 38.06 20.03 25.14
CA MET A 247 39.16 20.71 25.85
C MET A 247 38.74 22.06 26.43
N GLU A 248 37.91 22.82 25.72
CA GLU A 248 37.47 24.16 26.14
C GLU A 248 36.39 24.12 27.22
N THR A 249 35.45 23.18 27.13
CA THR A 249 34.25 23.16 27.99
C THR A 249 34.26 22.04 29.04
N GLY A 250 35.12 21.02 28.88
CA GLY A 250 35.10 19.79 29.67
C GLY A 250 33.96 18.83 29.32
N LYS A 251 33.08 19.18 28.35
CA LYS A 251 31.95 18.33 27.95
C LYS A 251 32.42 17.16 27.10
N HIS A 252 32.17 15.94 27.59
CA HIS A 252 32.41 14.71 26.84
C HIS A 252 31.58 14.71 25.53
N PHE A 253 32.02 13.95 24.52
CA PHE A 253 31.36 13.97 23.20
C PHE A 253 29.91 13.49 23.26
N ILE A 254 29.56 12.60 24.19
CA ILE A 254 28.18 12.17 24.43
C ILE A 254 27.30 13.33 24.90
N THR A 255 27.79 14.18 25.81
CA THR A 255 27.06 15.37 26.26
C THR A 255 26.87 16.35 25.12
N GLN A 256 27.89 16.57 24.28
CA GLN A 256 27.78 17.41 23.09
C GLN A 256 26.73 16.86 22.10
N PHE A 257 26.71 15.53 21.90
CA PHE A 257 25.72 14.85 21.06
C PHE A 257 24.30 14.99 21.62
N ALA A 258 24.10 14.77 22.92
CA ALA A 258 22.81 14.90 23.59
C ALA A 258 22.29 16.35 23.56
N GLU A 259 23.15 17.36 23.71
CA GLU A 259 22.78 18.77 23.55
C GLU A 259 22.33 19.11 22.13
N ALA A 260 22.94 18.48 21.11
CA ALA A 260 22.51 18.61 19.71
C ALA A 260 21.25 17.79 19.39
N ASN A 261 20.90 16.81 20.22
CA ASN A 261 19.77 15.89 20.03
C ASN A 261 18.93 15.85 21.33
N PRO A 262 18.17 16.91 21.63
CA PRO A 262 17.47 17.05 22.91
C PRO A 262 16.35 16.01 23.14
N ASP A 263 15.98 15.25 22.11
CA ASP A 263 15.11 14.08 22.23
C ASP A 263 15.80 12.85 22.87
N LEU A 264 17.14 12.84 22.92
CA LEU A 264 17.97 11.82 23.56
C LEU A 264 18.60 12.27 24.89
N GLN A 265 18.39 13.52 25.29
CA GLN A 265 19.00 14.08 26.49
C GLN A 265 18.31 13.59 27.76
N ASP A 266 19.12 13.12 28.71
CA ASP A 266 18.73 12.90 30.10
C ASP A 266 19.14 14.12 30.96
N PRO A 267 18.19 14.92 31.48
CA PRO A 267 18.51 16.05 32.34
C PRO A 267 19.18 15.66 33.67
N GLU A 268 18.94 14.45 34.17
CA GLU A 268 19.48 13.96 35.44
C GLU A 268 20.86 13.31 35.26
N ALA A 269 21.16 12.80 34.06
CA ALA A 269 22.46 12.23 33.69
C ALA A 269 22.96 12.73 32.32
N PRO A 270 23.46 13.99 32.22
CA PRO A 270 23.87 14.62 30.96
C PRO A 270 25.03 13.93 30.21
N GLU A 271 25.74 13.02 30.88
CA GLU A 271 26.78 12.16 30.30
C GLU A 271 26.25 10.92 29.57
N ASN A 272 24.94 10.64 29.66
CA ASN A 272 24.29 9.48 29.04
C ASN A 272 23.26 9.92 27.99
N ILE A 273 22.84 8.95 27.18
CA ILE A 273 21.66 9.07 26.31
C ILE A 273 20.50 8.30 26.92
N ILE A 274 19.31 8.89 26.90
CA ILE A 274 18.12 8.22 27.42
C ILE A 274 17.59 7.20 26.41
N MET A 275 17.23 6.03 26.93
CA MET A 275 16.59 4.96 26.17
C MET A 275 15.35 4.53 26.95
N HIS A 276 14.23 4.39 26.25
CA HIS A 276 12.91 4.23 26.86
C HIS A 276 12.36 2.82 26.62
N HIS A 277 11.72 2.28 27.65
CA HIS A 277 10.89 1.08 27.49
C HIS A 277 9.57 1.46 26.81
N LEU A 278 9.07 0.60 25.92
CA LEU A 278 7.82 0.84 25.19
C LEU A 278 6.58 0.85 26.10
N ASP A 279 6.68 0.34 27.32
CA ASP A 279 5.60 0.39 28.33
C ASP A 279 5.69 1.62 29.25
N ASN A 280 6.72 2.46 29.11
CA ASN A 280 6.82 3.68 29.91
C ASN A 280 6.02 4.82 29.27
N ILE A 281 4.74 4.91 29.62
CA ILE A 281 3.82 5.91 29.07
C ILE A 281 4.35 7.34 29.27
N GLU A 282 4.95 7.65 30.42
CA GLU A 282 5.47 9.00 30.72
C GLU A 282 6.55 9.46 29.74
N SER A 283 7.15 8.55 28.97
CA SER A 283 8.19 8.86 27.99
C SER A 283 7.70 9.06 26.55
N PHE A 284 6.40 8.89 26.27
CA PHE A 284 5.92 8.90 24.88
C PHE A 284 6.10 10.27 24.18
N ASP A 285 6.08 11.38 24.92
CA ASP A 285 6.41 12.69 24.36
C ASP A 285 7.88 12.80 23.91
N LYS A 286 8.77 11.95 24.42
CA LYS A 286 10.16 11.83 23.99
C LYS A 286 10.32 10.79 22.89
N VAL A 287 9.76 9.58 23.08
CA VAL A 287 9.89 8.46 22.12
C VAL A 287 9.43 8.84 20.73
N PHE A 288 8.31 9.56 20.61
CA PHE A 288 7.74 9.92 19.30
C PHE A 288 8.16 11.30 18.81
N TRP A 289 8.94 12.05 19.59
CA TRP A 289 9.49 13.33 19.15
C TRP A 289 10.59 13.09 18.11
N VAL A 290 10.41 13.67 16.92
CA VAL A 290 11.38 13.64 15.83
C VAL A 290 11.91 15.05 15.56
N ILE A 291 13.21 15.14 15.28
CA ILE A 291 13.90 16.42 15.09
C ILE A 291 14.53 16.45 13.69
N PRO A 292 14.20 17.45 12.85
CA PRO A 292 14.90 17.64 11.59
C PRO A 292 16.34 18.13 11.86
N LYS A 293 17.32 17.54 11.19
CA LYS A 293 18.75 17.90 11.32
C LYS A 293 19.17 19.04 10.39
N THR A 294 18.53 19.17 9.24
CA THR A 294 18.90 20.16 8.21
C THR A 294 17.76 21.13 7.91
N ASP A 295 18.07 22.27 7.28
CA ASP A 295 17.04 23.21 6.81
C ASP A 295 16.12 22.59 5.75
N ILE A 296 16.62 21.62 4.97
CA ILE A 296 15.81 20.85 4.01
C ILE A 296 14.84 19.94 4.77
N GLU A 297 15.33 19.15 5.72
CA GLU A 297 14.48 18.28 6.56
C GLU A 297 13.41 19.10 7.30
N LYS A 298 13.78 20.28 7.81
CA LYS A 298 12.83 21.18 8.48
C LYS A 298 11.74 21.67 7.55
N GLN A 299 12.07 22.08 6.32
CA GLN A 299 11.07 22.49 5.33
C GLN A 299 10.12 21.36 4.93
N ILE A 300 10.64 20.12 4.85
CA ILE A 300 9.83 18.93 4.58
C ILE A 300 8.91 18.66 5.78
N PHE A 301 9.45 18.64 7.02
CA PHE A 301 8.66 18.42 8.24
C PHE A 301 7.49 19.40 8.36
N GLU A 302 7.72 20.70 8.16
CA GLU A 302 6.68 21.73 8.20
C GLU A 302 5.55 21.46 7.18
N ARG A 303 5.89 20.94 6.00
CA ARG A 303 4.90 20.63 4.96
C ARG A 303 4.14 19.35 5.24
N LEU A 304 4.80 18.38 5.87
CA LEU A 304 4.22 17.08 6.21
C LEU A 304 3.53 17.09 7.59
N SER A 305 3.45 18.26 8.24
CA SER A 305 2.85 18.40 9.57
C SER A 305 1.43 18.97 9.54
N THR A 306 0.60 18.43 10.43
CA THR A 306 -0.68 19.00 10.86
C THR A 306 -0.61 19.36 12.34
N GLU A 307 -1.49 20.23 12.81
CA GLU A 307 -1.63 20.55 14.24
C GLU A 307 -2.89 19.90 14.81
N PHE A 308 -2.98 19.75 16.14
CA PHE A 308 -4.22 19.34 16.78
C PHE A 308 -5.31 20.39 16.58
N GLY A 309 -6.42 19.99 15.95
CA GLY A 309 -7.54 20.87 15.61
C GLY A 309 -7.58 21.28 14.14
N ALA A 310 -6.53 21.00 13.36
CA ALA A 310 -6.49 21.35 11.94
C ALA A 310 -7.28 20.37 11.05
N ASN A 311 -7.53 19.13 11.50
CA ASN A 311 -8.19 18.08 10.72
C ASN A 311 -9.72 18.06 10.93
N GLU A 312 -10.36 19.23 11.06
CA GLU A 312 -11.81 19.33 11.30
C GLU A 312 -12.66 18.71 10.19
N ILE A 313 -12.11 18.58 8.98
CA ILE A 313 -12.74 17.93 7.83
C ILE A 313 -13.10 16.47 8.13
N PHE A 314 -12.36 15.79 9.00
CA PHE A 314 -12.65 14.42 9.41
C PHE A 314 -13.98 14.28 10.18
N TYR A 315 -14.45 15.37 10.78
CA TYR A 315 -15.77 15.42 11.45
C TYR A 315 -16.91 15.77 10.49
N GLN A 316 -16.63 15.94 9.20
CA GLN A 316 -17.62 16.30 8.20
C GLN A 316 -17.95 15.13 7.26
N PRO A 317 -19.22 14.99 6.83
CA PRO A 317 -20.39 15.78 7.27
C PRO A 317 -20.88 15.35 8.67
N PRO A 318 -21.68 16.17 9.39
CA PRO A 318 -22.11 15.86 10.76
C PRO A 318 -22.88 14.54 10.90
N LYS A 319 -23.59 14.12 9.83
CA LYS A 319 -24.29 12.83 9.78
C LYS A 319 -23.31 11.65 9.92
N PHE A 320 -22.10 11.79 9.43
CA PHE A 320 -21.05 10.76 9.46
C PHE A 320 -19.83 11.27 10.24
N LYS A 321 -20.03 12.09 11.27
CA LYS A 321 -18.93 12.65 12.07
C LYS A 321 -17.97 11.54 12.50
N ALA A 322 -16.68 11.75 12.21
CA ALA A 322 -15.59 10.82 12.53
C ALA A 322 -15.79 9.39 11.99
N PHE A 323 -16.50 9.20 10.88
CA PHE A 323 -16.50 7.90 10.21
C PHE A 323 -15.10 7.59 9.66
N PRO A 324 -14.59 6.34 9.77
CA PRO A 324 -13.25 5.97 9.30
C PRO A 324 -12.96 6.30 7.83
N LEU A 325 -13.99 6.34 6.97
CA LEU A 325 -13.86 6.63 5.55
C LEU A 325 -14.01 8.13 5.18
N ASN A 326 -14.11 9.02 6.16
CA ASN A 326 -14.20 10.45 5.91
C ASN A 326 -12.91 11.01 5.30
N ASP A 327 -13.03 12.16 4.64
CA ASP A 327 -11.87 12.88 4.13
C ASP A 327 -10.98 13.33 5.31
N THR A 328 -9.66 13.28 5.11
CA THR A 328 -8.67 13.58 6.15
C THR A 328 -7.43 14.25 5.58
N LEU A 329 -6.79 15.08 6.40
CA LEU A 329 -5.50 15.72 6.10
C LEU A 329 -4.29 14.82 6.37
N ILE A 330 -4.41 13.81 7.25
CA ILE A 330 -3.21 13.09 7.76
C ILE A 330 -2.49 12.30 6.66
N ASN A 331 -3.18 11.86 5.62
CA ASN A 331 -2.57 11.17 4.48
C ASN A 331 -1.62 12.07 3.67
N LEU A 332 -1.76 13.39 3.79
CA LEU A 332 -0.85 14.37 3.19
C LEU A 332 0.12 14.96 4.23
N LYS A 333 -0.27 14.89 5.50
CA LYS A 333 0.40 15.49 6.65
C LYS A 333 0.51 14.49 7.80
N PRO A 334 1.36 13.45 7.66
CA PRO A 334 1.44 12.34 8.61
C PRO A 334 2.06 12.74 9.96
N LEU A 335 2.80 13.85 10.03
CA LEU A 335 3.41 14.33 11.27
C LEU A 335 2.44 15.23 12.04
N ILE A 336 2.57 15.25 13.36
CA ILE A 336 1.84 16.18 14.22
C ILE A 336 2.82 17.21 14.79
N LYS A 337 2.53 18.50 14.63
CA LYS A 337 3.27 19.59 15.25
C LYS A 337 2.51 20.13 16.45
N GLU A 338 3.18 20.23 17.58
CA GLU A 338 2.65 20.81 18.82
C GLU A 338 3.81 21.42 19.62
N ASP A 339 3.65 22.64 20.14
CA ASP A 339 4.68 23.36 20.94
C ASP A 339 6.08 23.36 20.28
N ASP A 340 6.15 23.68 18.98
CA ASP A 340 7.37 23.69 18.15
C ASP A 340 8.10 22.33 18.03
N LYS A 341 7.48 21.23 18.45
CA LYS A 341 7.99 19.86 18.28
C LYS A 341 7.19 19.12 17.20
N TYR A 342 7.85 18.16 16.56
CA TYR A 342 7.24 17.26 15.57
C TYR A 342 7.14 15.86 16.14
N TYR A 343 6.00 15.22 15.90
CA TYR A 343 5.72 13.89 16.39
C TYR A 343 5.41 12.94 15.24
N HIS A 344 6.01 11.75 15.28
CA HIS A 344 5.83 10.69 14.30
C HIS A 344 5.33 9.42 15.00
N PHE A 345 4.02 9.25 15.12
CA PHE A 345 3.43 8.14 15.88
C PHE A 345 3.26 6.85 15.08
N SER A 346 3.00 6.96 13.78
CA SER A 346 2.64 5.83 12.93
C SER A 346 3.78 5.49 11.98
N LEU A 347 4.51 4.42 12.32
CA LEU A 347 5.57 3.88 11.48
C LEU A 347 5.05 3.51 10.09
N ASN A 348 5.88 3.64 9.06
CA ASN A 348 5.51 3.41 7.65
C ASN A 348 4.39 4.29 7.07
N PHE A 349 3.54 4.96 7.84
CA PHE A 349 2.38 5.69 7.32
C PHE A 349 2.76 6.81 6.33
N ALA A 350 3.80 7.57 6.64
CA ALA A 350 4.35 8.57 5.74
C ALA A 350 4.89 7.95 4.44
N PHE A 351 5.56 6.79 4.55
CA PHE A 351 6.09 6.06 3.40
C PHE A 351 4.97 5.49 2.52
N ARG A 352 3.92 4.92 3.10
CA ARG A 352 2.75 4.41 2.36
C ARG A 352 2.03 5.51 1.58
N ASN A 353 2.07 6.75 2.07
CA ASN A 353 1.46 7.90 1.39
C ASN A 353 2.45 8.70 0.53
N ILE A 354 3.69 8.24 0.34
CA ILE A 354 4.76 9.06 -0.27
C ILE A 354 4.44 9.55 -1.68
N PHE A 355 3.77 8.72 -2.50
CA PHE A 355 3.29 9.11 -3.82
C PHE A 355 2.27 10.24 -3.73
N LYS A 356 1.25 10.06 -2.88
CA LYS A 356 0.20 11.06 -2.67
C LYS A 356 0.74 12.38 -2.14
N ILE A 357 1.68 12.31 -1.18
CA ILE A 357 2.37 13.47 -0.61
C ILE A 357 3.13 14.23 -1.72
N THR A 358 3.94 13.53 -2.50
CA THR A 358 4.80 14.16 -3.50
C THR A 358 3.99 14.69 -4.68
N GLU A 359 2.96 13.95 -5.11
CA GLU A 359 2.01 14.38 -6.13
C GLU A 359 1.26 15.66 -5.71
N GLU A 360 0.77 15.71 -4.47
CA GLU A 360 0.09 16.89 -3.95
C GLU A 360 1.04 18.09 -3.86
N LEU A 361 2.31 17.89 -3.50
CA LEU A 361 3.31 18.96 -3.54
C LEU A 361 3.49 19.52 -4.97
N ILE A 362 3.58 18.66 -5.99
CA ILE A 362 3.68 19.12 -7.38
C ILE A 362 2.43 19.91 -7.79
N LYS A 363 1.25 19.37 -7.46
CA LYS A 363 -0.05 19.97 -7.81
C LYS A 363 -0.31 21.31 -7.11
N SER A 364 0.04 21.39 -5.83
CA SER A 364 -0.09 22.59 -5.01
C SER A 364 0.90 23.69 -5.41
N ALA A 365 2.08 23.33 -5.94
CA ALA A 365 3.03 24.29 -6.48
C ALA A 365 2.54 24.95 -7.78
N ASP A 366 2.06 24.13 -8.73
CA ASP A 366 1.48 24.60 -9.98
C ASP A 366 0.54 23.53 -10.59
N THR A 367 -0.77 23.80 -10.53
CA THR A 367 -1.79 22.90 -11.06
C THR A 367 -1.72 22.74 -12.58
N VAL A 368 -1.30 23.77 -13.33
CA VAL A 368 -1.16 23.70 -14.79
C VAL A 368 0.05 22.85 -15.16
N TYR A 369 1.16 22.99 -14.43
CA TYR A 369 2.32 22.12 -14.61
C TYR A 369 1.98 20.66 -14.31
N TYR A 370 1.29 20.40 -13.20
CA TYR A 370 0.84 19.07 -12.82
C TYR A 370 -0.01 18.41 -13.91
N GLU A 371 -1.06 19.08 -14.42
CA GLU A 371 -1.95 18.50 -15.44
C GLU A 371 -1.26 18.29 -16.80
N ASN A 372 -0.26 19.10 -17.17
CA ASN A 372 0.41 19.01 -18.47
C ASN A 372 1.71 18.20 -18.47
N SER A 373 2.36 18.03 -17.32
CA SER A 373 3.70 17.43 -17.22
C SER A 373 3.73 16.14 -16.42
N PHE A 374 3.00 16.07 -15.30
CA PHE A 374 3.01 14.90 -14.42
C PHE A 374 1.91 13.90 -14.79
N LYS A 375 0.71 14.40 -15.05
CA LYS A 375 -0.48 13.58 -15.34
C LYS A 375 -0.71 13.41 -16.85
N GLY A 376 -1.38 12.33 -17.23
CA GLY A 376 -1.73 12.04 -18.63
C GLY A 376 -0.54 11.58 -19.45
N ASN A 377 -0.64 11.62 -20.78
CA ASN A 377 0.40 11.09 -21.70
C ASN A 377 1.09 12.19 -22.55
N SER A 378 0.82 13.47 -22.27
CA SER A 378 1.32 14.59 -23.10
C SER A 378 2.81 14.87 -22.94
N ASN A 379 3.40 14.50 -21.80
CA ASN A 379 4.82 14.65 -21.51
C ASN A 379 5.47 13.26 -21.43
N SER A 380 6.62 13.05 -22.06
CA SER A 380 7.31 11.75 -22.04
C SER A 380 7.69 11.26 -20.65
N ASN A 381 7.84 12.18 -19.68
CA ASN A 381 8.17 11.88 -18.30
C ASN A 381 6.94 11.80 -17.38
N SER A 382 5.73 11.87 -17.94
CA SER A 382 4.52 11.75 -17.14
C SER A 382 4.42 10.37 -16.48
N ARG A 383 3.64 10.30 -15.42
CA ARG A 383 3.37 9.07 -14.68
C ARG A 383 2.82 7.97 -15.58
N ASP A 384 1.88 8.30 -16.46
CA ASP A 384 1.23 7.31 -17.34
C ASP A 384 2.24 6.69 -18.32
N ASN A 385 3.07 7.52 -18.97
CA ASN A 385 4.14 7.06 -19.85
C ASN A 385 5.19 6.23 -19.09
N TYR A 386 5.53 6.64 -17.87
CA TYR A 386 6.43 5.87 -17.01
C TYR A 386 5.87 4.47 -16.73
N ILE A 387 4.60 4.36 -16.32
CA ILE A 387 3.97 3.08 -15.96
C ILE A 387 4.00 2.14 -17.17
N GLU A 388 3.68 2.62 -18.37
CA GLU A 388 3.79 1.84 -19.60
C GLU A 388 5.20 1.30 -19.85
N GLN A 389 6.22 2.18 -19.77
CA GLN A 389 7.60 1.77 -19.95
C GLN A 389 8.05 0.78 -18.87
N LYS A 390 7.64 1.00 -17.62
CA LYS A 390 7.97 0.11 -16.51
C LYS A 390 7.34 -1.26 -16.69
N THR A 391 6.08 -1.31 -17.13
CA THR A 391 5.39 -2.55 -17.49
C THR A 391 6.18 -3.31 -18.57
N LYS A 392 6.59 -2.64 -19.65
CA LYS A 392 7.42 -3.28 -20.69
C LYS A 392 8.71 -3.85 -20.10
N GLN A 393 9.42 -3.09 -19.26
CA GLN A 393 10.66 -3.54 -18.61
C GLN A 393 10.43 -4.78 -17.75
N GLN A 394 9.35 -4.84 -16.98
CA GLN A 394 9.03 -6.02 -16.17
C GLN A 394 8.77 -7.25 -17.04
N PHE A 395 8.08 -7.10 -18.17
CA PHE A 395 7.89 -8.21 -19.11
C PHE A 395 9.17 -8.64 -19.83
N GLU A 396 10.06 -7.70 -20.18
CA GLU A 396 11.38 -8.02 -20.73
C GLU A 396 12.24 -8.80 -19.72
N ARG A 397 12.12 -8.49 -18.43
CA ARG A 397 12.77 -9.24 -17.35
C ARG A 397 12.14 -10.61 -17.12
N LEU A 398 10.81 -10.69 -17.09
CA LEU A 398 10.04 -11.92 -16.88
C LEU A 398 10.21 -12.91 -18.06
N ILE A 399 10.30 -12.40 -19.29
CA ILE A 399 10.34 -13.19 -20.52
C ILE A 399 11.48 -12.71 -21.42
N PRO A 400 12.75 -12.94 -21.05
CA PRO A 400 13.91 -12.44 -21.79
C PRO A 400 14.06 -13.05 -23.20
N THR A 401 13.34 -14.14 -23.47
CA THR A 401 13.27 -14.82 -24.78
C THR A 401 12.34 -14.14 -25.77
N ALA A 402 11.42 -13.29 -25.31
CA ALA A 402 10.46 -12.58 -26.15
C ALA A 402 10.98 -11.17 -26.50
N LYS A 403 10.52 -10.64 -27.65
CA LYS A 403 10.73 -9.24 -28.01
C LYS A 403 9.49 -8.42 -27.69
N PHE A 404 9.67 -7.34 -26.94
CA PHE A 404 8.58 -6.43 -26.58
C PHE A 404 8.69 -5.11 -27.34
N TYR A 405 7.57 -4.71 -27.92
CA TYR A 405 7.38 -3.45 -28.64
C TYR A 405 6.43 -2.57 -27.85
N HIS A 406 6.55 -1.25 -27.96
CA HIS A 406 5.75 -0.27 -27.21
C HIS A 406 5.18 0.81 -28.15
N SER A 407 4.04 1.39 -27.77
CA SER A 407 3.28 2.39 -28.55
C SER A 407 3.02 1.94 -30.00
N LEU A 408 2.32 0.82 -30.15
CA LEU A 408 2.05 0.23 -31.46
C LEU A 408 0.77 0.81 -32.07
N GLU A 409 0.87 1.31 -33.30
CA GLU A 409 -0.26 1.79 -34.08
C GLU A 409 -0.68 0.77 -35.14
N TYR A 410 -1.98 0.54 -35.30
CA TYR A 410 -2.52 -0.34 -36.34
C TYR A 410 -3.88 0.15 -36.84
N SER A 411 -4.32 -0.38 -37.98
CA SER A 411 -5.58 0.01 -38.61
C SER A 411 -6.56 -1.15 -38.64
N ILE A 412 -7.78 -0.87 -38.23
CA ILE A 412 -8.90 -1.83 -38.27
C ILE A 412 -10.05 -1.28 -39.11
N VAL A 413 -10.89 -2.17 -39.63
CA VAL A 413 -12.17 -1.80 -40.23
C VAL A 413 -13.26 -2.00 -39.19
N GLU A 414 -13.77 -0.91 -38.63
CA GLU A 414 -14.86 -0.93 -37.64
C GLU A 414 -16.10 -0.29 -38.26
N LYS A 415 -17.21 -1.04 -38.35
CA LYS A 415 -18.47 -0.60 -39.01
C LYS A 415 -18.26 -0.07 -40.45
N GLY A 416 -17.34 -0.70 -41.19
CA GLY A 416 -17.03 -0.34 -42.58
C GLY A 416 -16.13 0.90 -42.75
N GLN A 417 -15.61 1.47 -41.65
CA GLN A 417 -14.68 2.60 -41.69
C GLN A 417 -13.29 2.18 -41.22
N ASN A 418 -12.26 2.66 -41.92
CA ASN A 418 -10.88 2.51 -41.48
C ASN A 418 -10.65 3.40 -40.25
N LYS A 419 -10.26 2.78 -39.14
CA LYS A 419 -9.95 3.44 -37.89
C LYS A 419 -8.52 3.10 -37.49
N LYS A 420 -7.72 4.13 -37.26
CA LYS A 420 -6.40 4.01 -36.64
C LYS A 420 -6.59 3.87 -35.14
N THR A 421 -5.86 2.94 -34.54
CA THR A 421 -5.94 2.64 -33.12
C THR A 421 -4.56 2.24 -32.59
N GLU A 422 -4.41 2.18 -31.29
CA GLU A 422 -3.17 1.82 -30.61
C GLU A 422 -3.31 0.57 -29.74
N LEU A 423 -2.14 0.02 -29.40
CA LEU A 423 -1.88 -1.00 -28.40
C LEU A 423 -0.62 -0.58 -27.63
N ASP A 424 -0.67 -0.55 -26.29
CA ASP A 424 0.45 -0.07 -25.49
C ASP A 424 1.69 -0.95 -25.66
N ILE A 425 1.56 -2.27 -25.49
CA ILE A 425 2.69 -3.21 -25.58
C ILE A 425 2.31 -4.51 -26.32
N LEU A 426 3.21 -4.97 -27.18
CA LEU A 426 3.12 -6.27 -27.86
C LEU A 426 4.39 -7.08 -27.63
N GLY A 427 4.27 -8.24 -26.98
CA GLY A 427 5.33 -9.22 -26.82
C GLY A 427 5.22 -10.33 -27.88
N VAL A 428 6.33 -10.66 -28.55
CA VAL A 428 6.39 -11.74 -29.53
C VAL A 428 7.51 -12.70 -29.15
N SER A 429 7.15 -13.93 -28.79
CA SER A 429 8.08 -15.04 -28.59
C SER A 429 8.03 -16.03 -29.75
N ASN A 430 8.69 -17.18 -29.62
CA ASN A 430 8.74 -18.19 -30.69
C ASN A 430 7.36 -18.81 -30.99
N ASP A 431 6.54 -19.01 -29.96
CA ASP A 431 5.26 -19.70 -30.05
C ASP A 431 4.09 -18.93 -29.43
N THR A 432 4.34 -17.74 -28.89
CA THR A 432 3.36 -17.01 -28.08
C THR A 432 3.35 -15.52 -28.41
N ILE A 433 2.16 -14.93 -28.43
CA ILE A 433 1.96 -13.47 -28.49
C ILE A 433 1.33 -12.99 -27.18
N TYR A 434 1.95 -11.96 -26.60
CA TYR A 434 1.48 -11.26 -25.40
C TYR A 434 0.92 -9.90 -25.82
N ILE A 435 -0.36 -9.66 -25.57
CA ILE A 435 -1.09 -8.44 -25.95
C ILE A 435 -1.40 -7.71 -24.65
N ILE A 436 -0.77 -6.56 -24.46
CA ILE A 436 -0.67 -5.95 -23.14
C ILE A 436 -1.13 -4.49 -23.24
N GLU A 437 -2.11 -4.15 -22.41
CA GLU A 437 -2.58 -2.78 -22.23
C GLU A 437 -2.32 -2.31 -20.81
N VAL A 438 -2.08 -1.02 -20.65
CA VAL A 438 -1.73 -0.40 -19.38
C VAL A 438 -2.78 0.65 -19.01
N LYS A 439 -3.12 0.70 -17.72
CA LYS A 439 -4.12 1.63 -17.17
C LYS A 439 -3.63 2.25 -15.87
N ALA A 440 -3.24 3.53 -15.95
CA ALA A 440 -2.75 4.32 -14.82
C ALA A 440 -3.86 4.95 -13.94
N GLY A 441 -5.14 4.70 -14.25
CA GLY A 441 -6.27 5.32 -13.56
C GLY A 441 -6.55 4.72 -12.18
N GLU A 442 -6.65 5.58 -11.17
CA GLU A 442 -6.85 5.20 -9.76
C GLU A 442 -8.27 5.50 -9.24
N LEU A 443 -8.56 4.90 -8.08
CA LEU A 443 -9.75 5.13 -7.26
C LEU A 443 -9.58 6.38 -6.40
N ASN A 444 -10.50 7.33 -6.53
CA ASN A 444 -10.55 8.51 -5.66
C ASN A 444 -11.28 8.20 -4.33
N THR A 445 -11.27 9.15 -3.40
CA THR A 445 -11.89 8.99 -2.07
C THR A 445 -13.39 8.70 -2.13
N LYS A 446 -14.11 9.21 -3.14
CA LYS A 446 -15.55 8.92 -3.31
C LYS A 446 -15.78 7.47 -3.73
N HIS A 447 -14.92 6.92 -4.59
CA HIS A 447 -14.98 5.50 -4.98
C HIS A 447 -14.72 4.61 -3.78
N ARG A 448 -13.67 4.93 -3.00
CA ARG A 448 -13.30 4.23 -1.75
C ARG A 448 -14.38 4.30 -0.67
N ARG A 449 -15.21 5.36 -0.68
CA ARG A 449 -16.45 5.49 0.13
C ARG A 449 -17.67 4.72 -0.40
N GLY A 450 -17.52 3.94 -1.47
CA GLY A 450 -18.62 3.14 -2.01
C GLY A 450 -19.60 3.89 -2.91
N ALA A 451 -19.18 4.99 -3.54
CA ALA A 451 -20.01 5.69 -4.55
C ALA A 451 -20.15 4.84 -5.83
N ILE A 452 -21.05 3.85 -5.78
CA ILE A 452 -21.12 2.73 -6.73
C ILE A 452 -21.19 3.14 -8.20
N LYS A 453 -21.93 4.20 -8.55
CA LYS A 453 -22.03 4.66 -9.94
C LYS A 453 -20.67 5.09 -10.48
N GLY A 454 -19.99 5.98 -9.75
CA GLY A 454 -18.66 6.46 -10.12
C GLY A 454 -17.62 5.35 -10.08
N LEU A 455 -17.72 4.44 -9.11
CA LEU A 455 -16.86 3.26 -9.03
C LEU A 455 -17.00 2.37 -10.28
N LYS A 456 -18.23 2.06 -10.70
CA LYS A 456 -18.48 1.26 -11.92
C LYS A 456 -17.97 1.96 -13.17
N ASP A 457 -18.21 3.26 -13.29
CA ASP A 457 -17.72 4.04 -14.42
C ASP A 457 -16.18 4.01 -14.48
N ARG A 458 -15.51 4.19 -13.33
CA ARG A 458 -14.06 4.10 -13.24
C ARG A 458 -13.53 2.70 -13.59
N LEU A 459 -14.14 1.64 -13.07
CA LEU A 459 -13.71 0.26 -13.38
C LEU A 459 -13.97 -0.13 -14.84
N LYS A 460 -14.97 0.49 -15.48
CA LYS A 460 -15.17 0.35 -16.93
C LYS A 460 -14.04 1.00 -17.71
N GLU A 461 -13.62 2.20 -17.32
CA GLU A 461 -12.51 2.92 -17.94
C GLU A 461 -11.16 2.23 -17.75
N THR A 462 -10.98 1.48 -16.66
CA THR A 462 -9.74 0.75 -16.38
C THR A 462 -9.83 -0.70 -16.87
N ILE A 463 -10.56 -1.56 -16.17
CA ILE A 463 -10.58 -3.01 -16.39
C ILE A 463 -11.24 -3.38 -17.73
N ASN A 464 -12.44 -2.86 -17.99
CA ASN A 464 -13.17 -3.24 -19.20
C ASN A 464 -12.52 -2.66 -20.46
N GLU A 465 -12.14 -1.39 -20.45
CA GLU A 465 -11.50 -0.77 -21.61
C GLU A 465 -10.14 -1.41 -21.91
N GLY A 466 -9.27 -1.64 -20.91
CA GLY A 466 -8.02 -2.39 -21.12
C GLY A 466 -8.27 -3.78 -21.71
N SER A 467 -9.26 -4.51 -21.18
CA SER A 467 -9.63 -5.83 -21.70
C SER A 467 -10.20 -5.79 -23.12
N TYR A 468 -10.98 -4.77 -23.45
CA TYR A 468 -11.54 -4.53 -24.79
C TYR A 468 -10.42 -4.24 -25.80
N GLN A 469 -9.47 -3.39 -25.44
CA GLN A 469 -8.36 -3.01 -26.32
C GLN A 469 -7.47 -4.23 -26.62
N CYS A 470 -7.13 -5.04 -25.61
CA CYS A 470 -6.46 -6.33 -25.82
C CYS A 470 -7.26 -7.28 -26.71
N HIS A 471 -8.58 -7.40 -26.48
CA HIS A 471 -9.46 -8.24 -27.32
C HIS A 471 -9.48 -7.76 -28.78
N ARG A 472 -9.56 -6.45 -29.01
CA ARG A 472 -9.56 -5.84 -30.34
C ARG A 472 -8.25 -6.09 -31.07
N ALA A 473 -7.11 -5.96 -30.40
CA ALA A 473 -5.80 -6.26 -30.98
C ALA A 473 -5.65 -7.75 -31.32
N LEU A 474 -6.10 -8.66 -30.43
CA LEU A 474 -6.12 -10.10 -30.69
C LEU A 474 -6.93 -10.43 -31.95
N LYS A 475 -8.15 -9.88 -32.04
CA LYS A 475 -9.03 -10.07 -33.18
C LYS A 475 -8.37 -9.60 -34.48
N TYR A 476 -7.75 -8.41 -34.46
CA TYR A 476 -6.98 -7.91 -35.60
C TYR A 476 -5.88 -8.88 -36.03
N ILE A 477 -5.08 -9.38 -35.09
CA ILE A 477 -4.01 -10.34 -35.38
C ILE A 477 -4.58 -11.62 -36.00
N GLN A 478 -5.67 -12.15 -35.44
CA GLN A 478 -6.26 -13.41 -35.91
C GLN A 478 -6.91 -13.29 -37.29
N GLU A 479 -7.66 -12.22 -37.55
CA GLU A 479 -8.44 -12.04 -38.78
C GLU A 479 -7.61 -11.60 -40.00
N ASN A 480 -6.37 -11.14 -39.81
CA ASN A 480 -5.50 -10.69 -40.89
C ASN A 480 -4.36 -11.68 -41.15
N ASP A 481 -4.15 -12.08 -42.40
CA ASP A 481 -3.08 -13.04 -42.76
C ASP A 481 -1.68 -12.51 -42.42
N ASN A 482 -1.46 -11.21 -42.63
CA ASN A 482 -0.21 -10.51 -42.35
C ASN A 482 -0.50 -9.25 -41.51
N PRO A 483 -0.76 -9.39 -40.19
CA PRO A 483 -1.02 -8.24 -39.33
C PRO A 483 0.24 -7.38 -39.24
N THR A 484 0.06 -6.05 -39.30
CA THR A 484 1.16 -5.09 -39.22
C THR A 484 0.92 -4.06 -38.14
N PHE A 485 1.96 -3.75 -37.39
CA PHE A 485 1.96 -2.69 -36.39
C PHE A 485 3.09 -1.71 -36.67
N ASP A 486 2.78 -0.42 -36.67
CA ASP A 486 3.76 0.63 -36.75
C ASP A 486 4.21 1.03 -35.34
N TYR A 487 5.52 1.22 -35.13
CA TYR A 487 6.08 1.63 -33.83
C TYR A 487 7.31 2.51 -34.05
N ILE A 488 7.77 3.18 -32.99
CA ILE A 488 8.98 4.02 -33.03
C ILE A 488 10.12 3.28 -32.33
N GLU A 489 11.25 3.12 -33.02
CA GLU A 489 12.49 2.61 -32.43
C GLU A 489 13.64 3.56 -32.79
N ALA A 490 14.36 4.03 -31.76
CA ALA A 490 15.46 4.99 -31.92
C ALA A 490 15.07 6.22 -32.80
N GLY A 491 13.86 6.75 -32.58
CA GLY A 491 13.32 7.91 -33.30
C GLY A 491 12.90 7.65 -34.74
N THR A 492 12.94 6.40 -35.22
CA THR A 492 12.54 6.03 -36.59
C THR A 492 11.28 5.18 -36.56
N LYS A 493 10.33 5.51 -37.44
CA LYS A 493 9.12 4.70 -37.65
C LYS A 493 9.49 3.36 -38.30
N LYS A 494 9.10 2.26 -37.66
CA LYS A 494 9.26 0.89 -38.15
C LYS A 494 7.91 0.20 -38.24
N THR A 495 7.83 -0.84 -39.07
CA THR A 495 6.64 -1.68 -39.20
C THR A 495 7.01 -3.11 -38.82
N LEU A 496 6.31 -3.66 -37.84
CA LEU A 496 6.37 -5.05 -37.43
C LEU A 496 5.31 -5.84 -38.18
N THR A 497 5.70 -6.89 -38.90
CA THR A 497 4.76 -7.86 -39.48
C THR A 497 4.74 -9.13 -38.62
N ILE A 498 3.57 -9.55 -38.18
CA ILE A 498 3.40 -10.73 -37.35
C ILE A 498 3.31 -11.99 -38.21
N ASN A 499 4.26 -12.91 -38.05
CA ASN A 499 4.17 -14.24 -38.62
C ASN A 499 3.46 -15.20 -37.64
N LYS A 500 2.26 -15.64 -37.99
CA LYS A 500 1.43 -16.51 -37.15
C LYS A 500 1.73 -18.01 -37.29
N THR A 501 2.59 -18.42 -38.22
CA THR A 501 2.75 -19.85 -38.56
C THR A 501 3.24 -20.72 -37.40
N GLN A 502 4.00 -20.15 -36.47
CA GLN A 502 4.56 -20.87 -35.31
C GLN A 502 3.86 -20.52 -34.00
N ILE A 503 2.94 -19.55 -34.01
CA ILE A 503 2.25 -19.07 -32.82
C ILE A 503 1.13 -20.05 -32.44
N GLN A 504 1.19 -20.56 -31.22
CA GLN A 504 0.27 -21.52 -30.64
C GLN A 504 -0.64 -20.87 -29.58
N SER A 505 -0.13 -19.84 -28.89
CA SER A 505 -0.81 -19.23 -27.75
C SER A 505 -0.88 -17.71 -27.87
N TYR A 506 -1.97 -17.14 -27.34
CA TYR A 506 -2.19 -15.71 -27.26
C TYR A 506 -2.65 -15.38 -25.84
N PHE A 507 -1.93 -14.50 -25.15
CA PHE A 507 -2.30 -14.05 -23.82
C PHE A 507 -2.64 -12.56 -23.86
N LYS A 508 -3.85 -12.22 -23.42
CA LYS A 508 -4.27 -10.83 -23.19
C LYS A 508 -3.99 -10.48 -21.75
N ILE A 509 -3.35 -9.34 -21.53
CA ILE A 509 -2.98 -8.86 -20.20
C ILE A 509 -3.36 -7.38 -20.10
N SER A 510 -3.95 -6.98 -18.99
CA SER A 510 -4.18 -5.58 -18.66
C SER A 510 -3.46 -5.28 -17.35
N VAL A 511 -2.45 -4.41 -17.42
CA VAL A 511 -1.68 -3.99 -16.25
C VAL A 511 -2.27 -2.71 -15.69
N THR A 512 -2.53 -2.66 -14.38
CA THR A 512 -3.10 -1.49 -13.70
C THR A 512 -2.08 -0.88 -12.75
N PHE A 513 -2.11 0.44 -12.58
CA PHE A 513 -1.31 1.06 -11.51
C PHE A 513 -1.99 0.92 -10.15
N GLU A 514 -3.31 1.09 -10.10
CA GLU A 514 -4.13 0.76 -8.93
C GLU A 514 -4.10 -0.75 -8.66
N HIS A 515 -3.95 -1.12 -7.39
CA HIS A 515 -4.12 -2.50 -6.93
C HIS A 515 -5.60 -2.78 -6.65
N PHE A 516 -6.19 -3.71 -7.40
CA PHE A 516 -7.61 -4.04 -7.29
C PHE A 516 -7.91 -5.28 -6.42
N SER A 517 -6.90 -5.84 -5.73
CA SER A 517 -7.04 -6.95 -4.78
C SER A 517 -8.03 -8.05 -5.25
N SER A 518 -9.09 -8.30 -4.46
CA SER A 518 -10.10 -9.34 -4.74
C SER A 518 -10.92 -9.07 -6.00
N ILE A 519 -10.99 -7.83 -6.47
CA ILE A 519 -11.80 -7.43 -7.63
C ILE A 519 -11.17 -7.93 -8.93
N SER A 520 -9.85 -7.77 -9.09
CA SER A 520 -9.14 -8.34 -10.25
C SER A 520 -9.05 -9.87 -10.18
N ALA A 521 -8.98 -10.43 -8.98
CA ALA A 521 -8.98 -11.87 -8.78
C ALA A 521 -10.29 -12.54 -9.28
N ASN A 522 -11.44 -11.90 -9.05
CA ASN A 522 -12.78 -12.48 -9.24
C ASN A 522 -13.63 -11.79 -10.34
N LEU A 523 -13.13 -11.75 -11.59
CA LEU A 523 -13.77 -11.04 -12.71
C LEU A 523 -15.24 -11.42 -13.00
N LYS A 524 -15.70 -12.62 -12.60
CA LYS A 524 -17.11 -13.05 -12.73
C LYS A 524 -18.09 -12.04 -12.10
N TYR A 525 -17.71 -11.40 -10.99
CA TYR A 525 -18.54 -10.40 -10.34
C TYR A 525 -18.56 -9.06 -11.08
N LEU A 526 -17.49 -8.72 -11.78
CA LEU A 526 -17.47 -7.57 -12.68
C LEU A 526 -18.35 -7.77 -13.91
N ILE A 527 -18.45 -9.01 -14.40
CA ILE A 527 -19.36 -9.35 -15.49
C ILE A 527 -20.82 -9.21 -15.03
N ASN A 528 -21.16 -9.82 -13.88
CA ASN A 528 -22.54 -9.80 -13.39
C ASN A 528 -22.99 -8.42 -12.86
N SER A 529 -22.04 -7.54 -12.48
CA SER A 529 -22.32 -6.11 -12.21
C SER A 529 -22.39 -5.26 -13.49
N GLY A 530 -22.10 -5.82 -14.67
CA GLY A 530 -22.10 -5.10 -15.94
C GLY A 530 -20.96 -4.09 -16.06
N VAL A 531 -19.88 -4.28 -15.30
CA VAL A 531 -18.62 -3.53 -15.43
C VAL A 531 -17.80 -4.10 -16.58
N LEU A 532 -17.64 -5.42 -16.64
CA LEU A 532 -16.83 -6.13 -17.63
C LEU A 532 -17.71 -6.86 -18.65
N SER A 533 -17.42 -6.71 -19.94
CA SER A 533 -18.07 -7.55 -20.97
C SER A 533 -17.61 -9.00 -20.90
N PRO A 534 -18.51 -10.01 -20.98
CA PRO A 534 -18.14 -11.42 -21.07
C PRO A 534 -17.17 -11.73 -22.23
N ASP A 535 -17.26 -10.99 -23.34
CA ASP A 535 -16.41 -11.18 -24.52
C ASP A 535 -14.92 -10.92 -24.22
N PHE A 536 -14.64 -10.14 -23.17
CA PHE A 536 -13.29 -9.69 -22.84
C PHE A 536 -12.71 -10.40 -21.61
N LYS A 537 -13.46 -11.31 -20.99
CA LYS A 537 -13.14 -11.93 -19.69
C LYS A 537 -11.81 -12.68 -19.63
N TRP A 538 -11.33 -13.24 -20.75
CA TRP A 538 -10.04 -13.94 -20.82
C TRP A 538 -8.85 -12.97 -20.92
N THR A 539 -8.83 -11.94 -20.08
CA THR A 539 -7.73 -10.97 -19.99
C THR A 539 -7.21 -11.01 -18.56
N TRP A 540 -5.93 -11.33 -18.39
CA TRP A 540 -5.31 -11.33 -17.07
C TRP A 540 -5.16 -9.90 -16.57
N ILE A 541 -5.77 -9.58 -15.43
CA ILE A 541 -5.69 -8.25 -14.80
C ILE A 541 -4.70 -8.34 -13.64
N VAL A 542 -3.63 -7.54 -13.69
CA VAL A 542 -2.56 -7.56 -12.68
C VAL A 542 -2.09 -6.14 -12.39
N SER A 543 -1.76 -5.81 -11.14
CA SER A 543 -1.17 -4.50 -10.83
C SER A 543 0.29 -4.45 -11.28
N LEU A 544 0.85 -3.25 -11.44
CA LEU A 544 2.28 -3.10 -11.70
C LEU A 544 3.12 -3.70 -10.57
N TYR A 545 2.72 -3.51 -9.31
CA TYR A 545 3.44 -4.04 -8.16
C TYR A 545 3.40 -5.57 -8.08
N ASP A 546 2.24 -6.18 -8.39
CA ASP A 546 2.13 -7.63 -8.51
C ASP A 546 3.00 -8.12 -9.67
N LEU A 547 2.97 -7.47 -10.83
CA LEU A 547 3.82 -7.82 -11.97
C LEU A 547 5.31 -7.77 -11.63
N MET A 548 5.76 -6.82 -10.80
CA MET A 548 7.14 -6.78 -10.30
C MET A 548 7.47 -8.03 -9.47
N ILE A 549 6.52 -8.55 -8.68
CA ILE A 549 6.66 -9.82 -7.96
C ILE A 549 6.76 -10.99 -8.96
N PHE A 550 5.91 -11.04 -9.99
CA PHE A 550 6.00 -12.07 -11.03
C PHE A 550 7.35 -12.05 -11.75
N ALA A 551 7.81 -10.87 -12.16
CA ALA A 551 9.10 -10.67 -12.83
C ALA A 551 10.30 -11.00 -11.92
N ASP A 552 10.09 -11.00 -10.60
CA ASP A 552 11.07 -11.41 -9.63
C ASP A 552 11.07 -12.93 -9.40
N LEU A 553 9.90 -13.54 -9.18
CA LEU A 553 9.79 -14.92 -8.69
C LEU A 553 9.70 -15.99 -9.80
N ILE A 554 9.04 -15.70 -10.93
CA ILE A 554 8.87 -16.68 -12.02
C ILE A 554 10.20 -16.91 -12.75
N GLN A 555 10.55 -18.17 -12.99
CA GLN A 555 11.89 -18.54 -13.46
C GLN A 555 11.99 -18.69 -14.98
N SER A 556 10.87 -18.80 -15.71
CA SER A 556 10.88 -18.97 -17.16
C SER A 556 9.56 -18.60 -17.85
N GLU A 557 9.62 -18.40 -19.18
CA GLU A 557 8.43 -18.24 -20.03
C GLU A 557 7.48 -19.45 -19.93
N VAL A 558 8.03 -20.66 -19.80
CA VAL A 558 7.23 -21.89 -19.70
C VAL A 558 6.38 -21.88 -18.44
N GLU A 559 7.00 -21.56 -17.30
CA GLU A 559 6.33 -21.43 -16.00
C GLU A 559 5.27 -20.31 -16.06
N PHE A 560 5.60 -19.16 -16.65
CA PHE A 560 4.64 -18.07 -16.81
C PHE A 560 3.44 -18.45 -17.68
N LYS A 561 3.65 -19.15 -18.81
CA LYS A 561 2.57 -19.64 -19.68
C LYS A 561 1.67 -20.65 -18.96
N GLU A 562 2.26 -21.53 -18.14
CA GLU A 562 1.51 -22.47 -17.31
C GLU A 562 0.66 -21.73 -16.27
N TYR A 563 1.25 -20.76 -15.56
CA TYR A 563 0.52 -19.90 -14.63
C TYR A 563 -0.67 -19.23 -15.31
N LEU A 564 -0.45 -18.51 -16.43
CA LEU A 564 -1.51 -17.81 -17.15
C LEU A 564 -2.63 -18.75 -17.62
N SER A 565 -2.27 -19.95 -18.09
CA SER A 565 -3.26 -20.94 -18.54
C SER A 565 -4.18 -21.37 -17.39
N ASN A 566 -3.61 -21.67 -16.22
CA ASN A 566 -4.37 -21.99 -15.02
C ASN A 566 -5.18 -20.80 -14.51
N ARG A 567 -4.55 -19.62 -14.46
CA ARG A 567 -5.15 -18.38 -13.97
C ARG A 567 -6.35 -17.93 -14.79
N ILE A 568 -6.27 -18.02 -16.11
CA ILE A 568 -7.35 -17.64 -17.03
C ILE A 568 -8.50 -18.66 -16.95
N ALA A 569 -8.20 -19.95 -16.76
CA ALA A 569 -9.23 -20.98 -16.58
C ALA A 569 -10.09 -20.77 -15.32
N LEU A 570 -9.56 -20.08 -14.29
CA LEU A 570 -10.33 -19.72 -13.10
C LEU A 570 -11.52 -18.80 -13.41
N TYR A 571 -11.50 -18.03 -14.51
CA TYR A 571 -12.60 -17.12 -14.85
C TYR A 571 -13.91 -17.85 -15.22
N ASP A 572 -13.82 -19.14 -15.52
CA ASP A 572 -14.97 -20.00 -15.78
C ASP A 572 -15.44 -20.78 -14.55
N ARG A 573 -14.78 -20.62 -13.38
CA ARG A 573 -15.10 -21.32 -12.14
C ARG A 573 -16.03 -20.51 -11.24
N ASN A 574 -17.15 -21.09 -10.85
CA ASN A 574 -18.09 -20.48 -9.91
C ASN A 574 -17.89 -20.96 -8.48
N ASP A 575 -17.17 -22.07 -8.28
CA ASP A 575 -16.95 -22.77 -6.99
C ASP A 575 -15.69 -22.35 -6.22
N ILE A 576 -14.90 -21.39 -6.73
CA ILE A 576 -13.67 -20.90 -6.09
C ILE A 576 -13.56 -19.37 -6.09
N GLN A 577 -12.95 -18.82 -5.05
CA GLN A 577 -12.58 -17.41 -4.92
C GLN A 577 -11.20 -17.27 -4.27
N PHE A 578 -10.50 -16.19 -4.64
CA PHE A 578 -9.22 -15.79 -4.07
C PHE A 578 -9.29 -14.34 -3.57
N SER A 579 -8.48 -14.00 -2.58
CA SER A 579 -8.43 -12.66 -2.00
C SER A 579 -7.57 -11.68 -2.80
N ASP A 580 -6.46 -12.14 -3.38
CA ASP A 580 -5.60 -11.35 -4.26
C ASP A 580 -4.86 -12.24 -5.30
N GLU A 581 -4.06 -11.62 -6.17
CA GLU A 581 -3.33 -12.33 -7.22
C GLU A 581 -2.09 -13.08 -6.68
N ILE A 582 -1.52 -12.64 -5.55
CA ILE A 582 -0.33 -13.26 -4.95
C ILE A 582 -0.70 -14.55 -4.21
N ASP A 583 -1.92 -14.63 -3.65
CA ASP A 583 -2.51 -15.89 -3.17
C ASP A 583 -2.61 -16.92 -4.30
N ILE A 584 -2.99 -16.50 -5.52
CA ILE A 584 -3.06 -17.42 -6.67
C ILE A 584 -1.65 -17.87 -7.08
N LEU A 585 -0.66 -16.97 -7.06
CA LEU A 585 0.73 -17.30 -7.33
C LEU A 585 1.28 -18.31 -6.31
N GLY A 586 1.04 -18.09 -5.02
CA GLY A 586 1.43 -19.03 -3.97
C GLY A 586 0.73 -20.38 -4.11
N PHE A 587 -0.56 -20.38 -4.46
CA PHE A 587 -1.33 -21.59 -4.74
C PHE A 587 -0.74 -22.37 -5.92
N TYR A 588 -0.30 -21.67 -6.97
CA TYR A 588 0.43 -22.25 -8.10
C TYR A 588 1.80 -22.80 -7.69
N PHE A 589 2.58 -22.07 -6.89
CA PHE A 589 3.88 -22.53 -6.41
C PHE A 589 3.79 -23.79 -5.56
N GLN A 590 2.67 -24.01 -4.88
CA GLN A 590 2.42 -25.21 -4.10
C GLN A 590 1.84 -26.39 -4.93
N ASN A 591 1.83 -26.33 -6.27
CA ASN A 591 1.32 -27.36 -7.19
C ASN A 591 -0.15 -27.75 -6.97
N HIS A 592 -1.00 -26.78 -6.62
CA HIS A 592 -2.43 -27.03 -6.48
C HIS A 592 -3.23 -26.89 -7.80
N PHE A 593 -2.55 -26.63 -8.92
CA PHE A 593 -3.14 -26.66 -10.25
C PHE A 593 -2.73 -27.94 -11.02
N PRO A 594 -3.56 -28.40 -11.99
CA PRO A 594 -4.88 -27.88 -12.35
C PRO A 594 -5.94 -28.24 -11.30
N LEU A 595 -7.02 -27.46 -11.23
CA LEU A 595 -8.14 -27.76 -10.32
C LEU A 595 -8.89 -29.02 -10.79
N GLY A 596 -9.42 -29.77 -9.82
CA GLY A 596 -10.35 -30.88 -10.06
C GLY A 596 -11.71 -30.42 -10.60
N GLN A 597 -12.69 -31.33 -10.66
CA GLN A 597 -14.05 -31.00 -11.13
C GLN A 597 -14.69 -29.88 -10.29
N GLU A 598 -15.45 -29.01 -10.94
CA GLU A 598 -16.22 -27.95 -10.29
C GLU A 598 -17.29 -28.53 -9.35
N LYS A 599 -17.42 -27.93 -8.17
CA LYS A 599 -18.42 -28.30 -7.17
C LYS A 599 -19.55 -27.26 -7.15
N GLU A 600 -20.66 -27.56 -7.84
CA GLU A 600 -21.74 -26.60 -8.08
C GLU A 600 -22.38 -26.02 -6.81
N ASP A 601 -22.41 -26.77 -5.70
CA ASP A 601 -23.05 -26.38 -4.44
C ASP A 601 -22.07 -25.91 -3.34
N GLU A 602 -20.77 -25.83 -3.63
CA GLU A 602 -19.74 -25.44 -2.65
C GLU A 602 -18.96 -24.20 -3.12
N MET A 603 -18.78 -23.23 -2.23
CA MET A 603 -17.92 -22.07 -2.46
C MET A 603 -16.62 -22.21 -1.66
N MET A 604 -15.50 -22.41 -2.35
CA MET A 604 -14.17 -22.47 -1.76
C MET A 604 -13.53 -21.09 -1.74
N HIS A 605 -13.27 -20.58 -0.53
CA HIS A 605 -12.44 -19.40 -0.32
C HIS A 605 -11.00 -19.84 -0.06
N ILE A 606 -10.10 -19.51 -0.98
CA ILE A 606 -8.68 -19.80 -0.88
C ILE A 606 -7.98 -18.59 -0.28
N VAL A 607 -7.29 -18.81 0.84
CA VAL A 607 -6.60 -17.77 1.60
C VAL A 607 -5.25 -18.28 2.11
N ASN A 608 -4.36 -17.36 2.47
CA ASN A 608 -3.08 -17.62 3.14
C ASN A 608 -2.12 -18.47 2.29
N PHE A 609 -2.16 -18.31 0.97
CA PHE A 609 -1.19 -18.94 0.08
C PHE A 609 -0.01 -18.01 -0.23
N LYS A 610 -0.14 -16.73 0.07
CA LYS A 610 0.91 -15.72 -0.08
C LYS A 610 1.92 -15.64 1.07
N ASP A 611 1.72 -16.33 2.19
CA ASP A 611 2.55 -16.21 3.40
C ASP A 611 4.05 -16.42 3.13
N GLU A 612 4.43 -17.43 2.34
CA GLU A 612 5.84 -17.67 1.96
C GLU A 612 6.42 -16.49 1.14
N ILE A 613 5.58 -15.84 0.31
CA ILE A 613 5.97 -14.68 -0.49
C ILE A 613 6.07 -13.43 0.39
N GLU A 614 5.11 -13.22 1.28
CA GLU A 614 5.11 -12.10 2.23
C GLU A 614 6.29 -12.17 3.21
N ASP A 615 6.63 -13.36 3.73
CA ASP A 615 7.80 -13.58 4.58
C ASP A 615 9.10 -13.25 3.82
N TYR A 616 9.22 -13.70 2.57
CA TYR A 616 10.37 -13.38 1.73
C TYR A 616 10.58 -11.87 1.59
N TYR A 617 9.56 -11.12 1.20
CA TYR A 617 9.67 -9.67 1.00
C TYR A 617 9.79 -8.90 2.32
N THR A 618 9.18 -9.37 3.40
CA THR A 618 9.31 -8.78 4.74
C THR A 618 10.75 -8.91 5.24
N ARG A 619 11.31 -10.12 5.22
CA ARG A 619 12.68 -10.39 5.69
C ARG A 619 13.73 -9.68 4.85
N THR A 620 13.61 -9.76 3.52
CA THR A 620 14.54 -9.03 2.62
C THR A 620 14.39 -7.52 2.76
N GLY A 621 13.17 -7.03 2.97
CA GLY A 621 12.86 -5.61 3.20
C GLY A 621 13.52 -5.04 4.46
N VAL A 622 13.64 -5.82 5.53
CA VAL A 622 14.36 -5.42 6.74
C VAL A 622 15.87 -5.73 6.69
N GLY A 623 16.38 -6.20 5.54
CA GLY A 623 17.80 -6.46 5.32
C GLY A 623 18.31 -7.80 5.85
N MET A 624 17.44 -8.78 6.08
CA MET A 624 17.86 -10.14 6.47
C MET A 624 18.64 -10.80 5.32
N PRO A 625 19.85 -11.33 5.59
CA PRO A 625 20.63 -12.01 4.57
C PRO A 625 20.16 -13.46 4.37
N PHE A 626 20.54 -14.06 3.24
CA PHE A 626 20.38 -15.50 2.96
C PHE A 626 18.94 -16.04 3.03
N ILE A 627 17.94 -15.23 2.66
CA ILE A 627 16.55 -15.67 2.56
C ILE A 627 16.33 -16.39 1.23
N ASP A 628 15.81 -17.62 1.30
CA ASP A 628 15.47 -18.38 0.11
C ASP A 628 14.30 -17.75 -0.63
N LYS A 629 14.46 -17.63 -1.94
CA LYS A 629 13.42 -17.08 -2.81
C LYS A 629 12.29 -18.09 -3.01
N PRO A 630 11.01 -17.71 -2.82
CA PRO A 630 9.87 -18.54 -3.14
C PRO A 630 9.92 -18.97 -4.60
N LYS A 631 9.62 -20.23 -4.85
CA LYS A 631 9.63 -20.84 -6.19
C LYS A 631 8.62 -21.97 -6.25
N LYS A 632 8.20 -22.33 -7.46
CA LYS A 632 7.35 -23.51 -7.67
C LYS A 632 8.01 -24.76 -7.10
N ARG A 633 7.24 -25.55 -6.36
CA ARG A 633 7.68 -26.85 -5.82
C ARG A 633 7.87 -27.82 -6.99
N ASN A 634 8.93 -28.62 -6.93
CA ASN A 634 9.10 -29.73 -7.86
C ASN A 634 8.21 -30.89 -7.40
N ASP A 635 7.53 -31.54 -8.34
CA ASP A 635 6.75 -32.76 -8.09
C ASP A 635 7.62 -33.95 -7.63
#